data_AF-A0A2N6AU91-F1
#
_entry.id   AF-A0A2N6AU91-F1
#
_cell.length_a   1.000
_cell.length_b   1.000
_cell.length_c   1.000
_cell.angle_alpha   90.00
_cell.angle_beta   90.00
_cell.angle_gamma   90.00
#
_symmetry.space_group_name_H-M   'P 1'
#
loop_
_entity.id
_entity.type
_entity.pdbx_description
1 polymer ?
#
loop_
_entity_poly.entity_id
_entity_poly.type
_entity_poly.pdbx_seq_one_letter_code
_entity_poly.pdbx_strand_id
1 'polypeptide(L)'
;MFFGGMKMRKKMIAAALAIMVLLSGCAENESFQPENRQIRILVTRNYGREIVAEKTVAISGGDTVMDLMQDNFDVETAYGGGFVNAIDGLKSGYTGSGNSQKMGTKNDWFYYVDGVMAEIGADQYMCEDANTLSWDYHDWGGDMYVKTRINAWPQRLGGRKVEMAFGPGFEEDAGRIREAVEEIGAYIAESNIESLDMEDLEKDALFVGSWEDANKNEFIKDAFENRGKAGIYSIFNEKGLILYDNNGQVSATSGKGAIVASMQKSYGSEASILLIIGNDSGMVEKAVNALLDGGSVKGAFGIAVTEEGVCYVP
;
A
#
# COMPACT_ATOMS: atom_id res chain seq x y z
N MET A 1 -51.35 26.00 61.16
CA MET A 1 -50.06 26.74 61.21
C MET A 1 -49.06 25.81 61.87
N PHE A 2 -47.96 25.32 61.28
CA PHE A 2 -47.17 25.74 60.13
C PHE A 2 -46.66 24.49 59.37
N PHE A 3 -46.49 24.64 58.05
CA PHE A 3 -45.92 23.68 57.12
C PHE A 3 -44.39 23.55 57.27
N GLY A 4 -43.85 22.42 56.81
CA GLY A 4 -42.60 22.41 56.05
C GLY A 4 -41.40 21.73 56.71
N GLY A 5 -41.08 20.51 56.26
CA GLY A 5 -39.82 19.88 56.67
C GLY A 5 -39.50 18.52 56.08
N MET A 6 -40.20 18.07 55.02
CA MET A 6 -40.00 16.71 54.48
C MET A 6 -39.70 16.67 52.98
N LYS A 7 -39.14 17.76 52.43
CA LYS A 7 -38.66 17.85 51.03
C LYS A 7 -37.13 17.97 50.90
N MET A 8 -36.37 18.15 51.98
CA MET A 8 -34.92 18.42 51.91
C MET A 8 -34.04 17.15 51.98
N ARG A 9 -34.49 16.08 52.65
CA ARG A 9 -33.66 14.85 52.79
C ARG A 9 -33.58 13.98 51.52
N LYS A 10 -34.55 14.07 50.60
CA LYS A 10 -34.49 13.37 49.30
C LYS A 10 -33.69 14.11 48.22
N LYS A 11 -33.46 15.42 48.38
CA LYS A 11 -32.65 16.21 47.45
C LYS A 11 -31.15 16.15 47.73
N MET A 12 -30.73 15.82 48.96
CA MET A 12 -29.31 15.69 49.28
C MET A 12 -28.69 14.35 48.87
N ILE A 13 -29.48 13.28 48.72
CA ILE A 13 -28.96 11.98 48.22
C ILE A 13 -28.82 12.01 46.69
N ALA A 14 -29.67 12.76 45.98
CA ALA A 14 -29.56 12.94 44.54
C ALA A 14 -28.39 13.86 44.12
N ALA A 15 -27.95 14.76 45.00
CA ALA A 15 -26.81 15.65 44.72
C ALA A 15 -25.44 14.99 44.95
N ALA A 16 -25.37 13.93 45.77
CA ALA A 16 -24.13 13.19 46.02
C ALA A 16 -23.84 12.11 44.95
N LEU A 17 -24.85 11.61 44.25
CA LEU A 17 -24.67 10.68 43.12
C LEU A 17 -24.41 11.37 41.77
N ALA A 18 -24.76 12.65 41.64
CA ALA A 18 -24.57 13.41 40.39
C ALA A 18 -23.16 14.01 40.22
N ILE A 19 -22.32 13.99 41.26
CA ILE A 19 -20.95 14.53 41.22
C ILE A 19 -19.90 13.43 40.94
N MET A 20 -20.28 12.14 41.06
CA MET A 20 -19.36 11.02 40.87
C MET A 20 -19.29 10.50 39.41
N VAL A 21 -20.08 11.08 38.49
CA VAL A 21 -20.12 10.72 37.06
C VAL A 21 -19.27 11.67 36.18
N LEU A 22 -18.57 12.64 36.78
CA LEU A 22 -17.75 13.62 36.05
C LEU A 22 -16.24 13.30 36.04
N LEU A 23 -15.82 12.10 36.44
CA LEU A 23 -14.40 11.67 36.43
C LEU A 23 -14.09 10.52 35.48
N SER A 24 -15.02 10.17 34.58
CA SER A 24 -14.80 9.16 33.54
C SER A 24 -14.97 9.82 32.17
N GLY A 25 -13.94 10.54 31.72
CA GLY A 25 -14.03 11.25 30.44
C GLY A 25 -12.86 12.13 30.10
N CYS A 26 -11.64 11.62 30.28
CA CYS A 26 -10.45 11.95 29.48
C CYS A 26 -9.47 10.80 29.73
N ALA A 27 -9.75 9.63 29.15
CA ALA A 27 -8.64 8.78 28.75
C ALA A 27 -8.08 9.46 27.50
N GLU A 28 -7.14 10.39 27.69
CA GLU A 28 -6.16 10.63 26.65
C GLU A 28 -5.53 9.26 26.40
N ASN A 29 -5.90 8.67 25.26
CA ASN A 29 -5.11 7.59 24.70
C ASN A 29 -3.77 8.22 24.33
N GLU A 30 -2.87 8.38 25.30
CA GLU A 30 -1.45 8.46 25.01
C GLU A 30 -1.16 7.18 24.23
N SER A 31 -0.99 7.33 22.92
CA SER A 31 -0.51 6.26 22.05
C SER A 31 0.83 5.83 22.63
N PHE A 32 0.83 4.65 23.26
CA PHE A 32 2.03 4.05 23.83
C PHE A 32 2.93 3.66 22.65
N GLN A 33 3.72 4.62 22.17
CA GLN A 33 4.75 4.39 21.15
C GLN A 33 5.81 3.51 21.80
N PRO A 34 6.11 2.32 21.25
CA PRO A 34 7.15 1.47 21.81
C PRO A 34 8.48 2.24 21.82
N GLU A 35 9.18 2.25 22.95
CA GLU A 35 10.54 2.80 23.03
C GLU A 35 11.39 2.09 21.96
N ASN A 36 11.93 2.86 21.01
CA ASN A 36 12.70 2.40 19.85
C ASN A 36 11.90 1.79 18.68
N ARG A 37 10.75 2.39 18.31
CA ARG A 37 10.10 2.09 17.02
C ARG A 37 11.08 2.33 15.87
N GLN A 38 11.12 1.40 14.91
CA GLN A 38 11.96 1.49 13.73
C GLN A 38 11.13 1.43 12.46
N ILE A 39 11.57 2.15 11.43
CA ILE A 39 11.00 2.10 10.09
C ILE A 39 12.08 1.62 9.11
N ARG A 40 11.66 0.83 8.12
CA ARG A 40 12.51 0.46 6.99
C ARG A 40 12.39 1.53 5.91
N ILE A 41 13.52 2.12 5.51
CA ILE A 41 13.63 3.02 4.36
C ILE A 41 14.24 2.24 3.19
N LEU A 42 13.56 2.24 2.05
CA LEU A 42 14.03 1.62 0.81
C LEU A 42 14.11 2.66 -0.30
N VAL A 43 15.28 2.85 -0.90
CA VAL A 43 15.46 3.73 -2.07
C VAL A 43 15.70 2.86 -3.29
N THR A 44 14.85 2.98 -4.29
CA THR A 44 14.89 2.19 -5.52
C THR A 44 14.89 3.06 -6.77
N ARG A 45 15.19 2.46 -7.91
CA ARG A 45 14.97 3.06 -9.22
C ARG A 45 14.38 2.08 -10.21
N ASN A 46 13.79 2.62 -11.27
CA ASN A 46 13.16 1.87 -12.36
C ASN A 46 12.05 0.93 -11.86
N TYR A 47 11.11 1.46 -11.07
CA TYR A 47 9.99 0.69 -10.50
C TYR A 47 10.48 -0.48 -9.65
N GLY A 48 11.42 -0.20 -8.74
CA GLY A 48 11.90 -1.20 -7.80
C GLY A 48 12.95 -2.17 -8.32
N ARG A 49 13.21 -2.19 -9.64
CA ARG A 49 14.13 -3.17 -10.26
C ARG A 49 15.55 -3.08 -9.74
N GLU A 50 15.96 -1.92 -9.26
CA GLU A 50 17.25 -1.71 -8.63
C GLU A 50 17.08 -1.06 -7.27
N ILE A 51 17.64 -1.71 -6.24
CA ILE A 51 17.73 -1.17 -4.89
C ILE A 51 19.02 -0.36 -4.80
N VAL A 52 18.88 0.94 -4.59
CA VAL A 52 19.99 1.90 -4.45
C VAL A 52 20.45 1.93 -3.00
N ALA A 53 19.52 1.93 -2.05
CA ALA A 53 19.82 1.91 -0.63
C ALA A 53 18.70 1.24 0.17
N GLU A 54 19.06 0.70 1.33
CA GLU A 54 18.13 0.19 2.32
C GLU A 54 18.70 0.50 3.71
N LYS A 55 17.85 1.04 4.58
CA LYS A 55 18.19 1.35 5.97
C LYS A 55 17.03 0.97 6.89
N THR A 56 17.35 0.57 8.11
CA THR A 56 16.38 0.51 9.21
C THR A 56 16.79 1.58 10.21
N VAL A 57 15.89 2.53 10.46
CA VAL A 57 16.19 3.71 11.27
C VAL A 57 15.19 3.79 12.42
N ALA A 58 15.64 4.28 13.57
CA ALA A 58 14.74 4.60 14.67
C ALA A 58 13.94 5.87 14.31
N ILE A 59 12.69 5.92 14.77
CA ILE A 59 11.85 7.12 14.64
C ILE A 59 11.61 7.72 16.04
N SER A 60 11.60 9.05 16.08
CA SER A 60 11.18 9.84 17.24
C SER A 60 9.75 10.34 17.03
N GLY A 61 9.04 10.65 18.11
CA GLY A 61 7.71 11.25 18.02
C GLY A 61 7.77 12.59 17.28
N GLY A 62 6.89 12.76 16.29
CA GLY A 62 6.85 13.96 15.43
C GLY A 62 7.81 13.99 14.23
N ASP A 63 8.59 12.94 13.97
CA ASP A 63 9.44 12.89 12.77
C ASP A 63 8.59 12.83 11.49
N THR A 64 8.84 13.75 10.56
CA THR A 64 8.26 13.68 9.22
C THR A 64 9.07 12.76 8.31
N VAL A 65 8.48 12.34 7.19
CA VAL A 65 9.18 11.58 6.15
C VAL A 65 10.41 12.33 5.65
N MET A 66 10.32 13.66 5.49
CA MET A 66 11.45 14.49 5.06
C MET A 66 12.56 14.53 6.12
N ASP A 67 12.23 14.64 7.41
CA ASP A 67 13.21 14.65 8.49
C ASP A 67 14.02 13.34 8.48
N LEU A 68 13.33 12.20 8.42
CA LEU A 68 13.99 10.89 8.33
C LEU A 68 14.89 10.77 7.10
N MET A 69 14.47 11.33 5.96
CA MET A 69 15.27 11.29 4.75
C MET A 69 16.50 12.19 4.85
N GLN A 70 16.38 13.41 5.36
CA GLN A 70 17.51 14.34 5.52
C GLN A 70 18.54 13.87 6.56
N ASP A 71 18.10 13.18 7.62
CA ASP A 71 18.99 12.61 8.63
C ASP A 71 19.81 11.42 8.11
N ASN A 72 19.33 10.77 7.06
CA ASN A 72 19.90 9.51 6.59
C ASN A 72 20.47 9.56 5.17
N PHE A 73 20.14 10.56 4.36
CA PHE A 73 20.53 10.66 2.95
C PHE A 73 20.90 12.10 2.60
N ASP A 74 21.68 12.30 1.55
CA ASP A 74 21.91 13.64 0.99
C ASP A 74 20.71 14.04 0.14
N VAL A 75 19.78 14.79 0.75
CA VAL A 75 18.52 15.21 0.13
C VAL A 75 18.58 16.67 -0.30
N GLU A 76 18.41 16.91 -1.61
CA GLU A 76 18.12 18.24 -2.12
C GLU A 76 16.60 18.41 -2.25
N THR A 77 16.06 19.57 -1.89
CA THR A 77 14.62 19.87 -2.03
C THR A 77 14.33 20.95 -3.07
N ALA A 78 13.10 20.98 -3.60
CA ALA A 78 12.58 22.01 -4.49
C ALA A 78 11.25 22.61 -3.96
N TYR A 79 10.76 23.67 -4.63
CA TYR A 79 9.43 24.27 -4.42
C TYR A 79 9.08 24.62 -2.97
N GLY A 80 10.04 25.12 -2.18
CA GLY A 80 9.80 25.52 -0.80
C GLY A 80 10.02 24.43 0.25
N GLY A 81 10.58 23.27 -0.14
CA GLY A 81 11.10 22.26 0.79
C GLY A 81 10.36 20.94 0.79
N GLY A 82 9.07 20.92 0.43
CA GLY A 82 8.24 19.71 0.49
C GLY A 82 8.45 18.69 -0.62
N PHE A 83 9.21 19.03 -1.67
CA PHE A 83 9.48 18.14 -2.81
C PHE A 83 10.95 17.74 -2.84
N VAL A 84 11.22 16.44 -2.92
CA VAL A 84 12.58 15.93 -3.09
C VAL A 84 13.03 16.13 -4.54
N ASN A 85 14.13 16.86 -4.69
CA ASN A 85 14.81 17.10 -5.95
C ASN A 85 15.91 16.07 -6.21
N ALA A 86 16.60 15.61 -5.18
CA ALA A 86 17.66 14.62 -5.30
C ALA A 86 17.78 13.79 -4.02
N ILE A 87 18.22 12.54 -4.17
CA ILE A 87 18.65 11.66 -3.08
C ILE A 87 20.02 11.10 -3.49
N ASP A 88 21.04 11.30 -2.65
CA ASP A 88 22.42 10.84 -2.86
C ASP A 88 22.96 11.17 -4.27
N GLY A 89 22.67 12.39 -4.74
CA GLY A 89 23.13 12.92 -6.02
C GLY A 89 22.34 12.48 -7.25
N LEU A 90 21.39 11.54 -7.15
CA LEU A 90 20.47 11.20 -8.24
C LEU A 90 19.34 12.25 -8.30
N LYS A 91 19.45 13.17 -9.25
CA LYS A 91 18.55 14.32 -9.39
C LYS A 91 17.33 14.02 -10.25
N SER A 92 16.21 14.62 -9.90
CA SER A 92 15.03 14.70 -10.75
C SER A 92 15.40 15.25 -12.12
N GLY A 93 14.90 14.57 -13.14
CA GLY A 93 15.09 14.96 -14.53
C GLY A 93 14.16 16.10 -14.96
N TYR A 94 13.19 16.45 -14.13
CA TYR A 94 12.12 17.39 -14.46
C TYR A 94 12.20 18.73 -13.71
N THR A 95 12.76 18.74 -12.51
CA THR A 95 12.87 19.94 -11.68
C THR A 95 13.93 20.93 -12.20
N GLY A 96 13.54 22.20 -12.34
CA GLY A 96 14.43 23.30 -12.74
C GLY A 96 13.68 24.46 -13.40
N SER A 97 14.33 25.62 -13.56
CA SER A 97 13.73 26.81 -14.19
C SER A 97 14.12 26.94 -15.67
N GLY A 98 13.14 27.16 -16.56
CA GLY A 98 13.39 27.53 -17.96
C GLY A 98 13.55 26.33 -18.91
N ASN A 99 14.58 26.33 -19.76
CA ASN A 99 14.76 25.33 -20.82
C ASN A 99 15.06 23.91 -20.30
N SER A 100 15.44 23.74 -19.03
CA SER A 100 15.62 22.42 -18.39
C SER A 100 14.30 21.65 -18.28
N GLN A 101 13.18 22.33 -18.03
CA GLN A 101 11.84 21.70 -18.01
C GLN A 101 11.34 21.32 -19.41
N LYS A 102 11.85 21.99 -20.47
CA LYS A 102 11.52 21.70 -21.88
C LYS A 102 12.36 20.57 -22.49
N MET A 103 13.48 20.20 -21.86
CA MET A 103 14.39 19.13 -22.31
C MET A 103 14.55 18.01 -21.28
N GLY A 104 13.93 18.14 -20.10
CA GLY A 104 14.05 17.20 -19.00
C GLY A 104 13.45 15.84 -19.33
N THR A 105 14.15 14.77 -19.00
CA THR A 105 13.56 13.44 -18.97
C THR A 105 12.49 13.43 -17.89
N LYS A 106 11.33 12.82 -18.13
CA LYS A 106 10.23 12.75 -17.17
C LYS A 106 10.50 11.74 -16.03
N ASN A 107 11.73 11.69 -15.54
CA ASN A 107 12.09 10.91 -14.35
C ASN A 107 12.01 11.80 -13.12
N ASP A 108 11.36 11.32 -12.07
CA ASP A 108 11.26 12.04 -10.80
C ASP A 108 11.24 11.08 -9.60
N TRP A 109 11.32 11.65 -8.40
CA TRP A 109 11.22 10.92 -7.15
C TRP A 109 9.78 10.82 -6.67
N PHE A 110 9.35 9.58 -6.41
CA PHE A 110 8.05 9.27 -5.82
C PHE A 110 8.26 8.53 -4.51
N TYR A 111 7.44 8.83 -3.51
CA TYR A 111 7.50 8.15 -2.22
C TYR A 111 6.20 7.46 -1.85
N TYR A 112 6.36 6.37 -1.12
CA TYR A 112 5.31 5.44 -0.74
C TYR A 112 5.45 5.15 0.74
N VAL A 113 4.32 5.17 1.45
CA VAL A 113 4.23 4.75 2.84
C VAL A 113 3.41 3.48 2.87
N ASP A 114 3.97 2.42 3.45
CA ASP A 114 3.34 1.09 3.54
C ASP A 114 2.78 0.60 2.20
N GLY A 115 3.55 0.87 1.14
CA GLY A 115 3.25 0.45 -0.22
C GLY A 115 2.21 1.30 -0.93
N VAL A 116 1.75 2.42 -0.38
CA VAL A 116 0.82 3.35 -1.06
C VAL A 116 1.51 4.68 -1.31
N MET A 117 1.38 5.20 -2.54
CA MET A 117 1.95 6.51 -2.88
C MET A 117 1.29 7.59 -2.03
N ALA A 118 2.10 8.42 -1.40
CA ALA A 118 1.56 9.52 -0.60
C ALA A 118 0.99 10.65 -1.48
N GLU A 119 -0.06 11.29 -0.98
CA GLU A 119 -0.75 12.41 -1.65
C GLU A 119 -0.40 13.78 -1.07
N ILE A 120 0.47 13.82 -0.05
CA ILE A 120 0.93 15.05 0.62
C ILE A 120 2.44 15.20 0.46
N GLY A 121 3.02 16.32 0.94
CA GLY A 121 4.46 16.51 0.94
C GLY A 121 5.16 15.63 1.98
N ALA A 122 6.41 15.25 1.71
CA ALA A 122 7.21 14.47 2.65
C ALA A 122 7.50 15.24 3.96
N ASP A 123 7.48 16.56 3.92
CA ASP A 123 7.57 17.47 5.07
C ASP A 123 6.28 17.55 5.90
N GLN A 124 5.19 16.92 5.44
CA GLN A 124 3.88 16.92 6.10
C GLN A 124 3.46 15.55 6.62
N TYR A 125 4.05 14.48 6.09
CA TYR A 125 3.69 13.11 6.47
C TYR A 125 4.43 12.69 7.75
N MET A 126 3.69 12.42 8.83
CA MET A 126 4.24 11.95 10.11
C MET A 126 4.51 10.44 10.08
N CYS A 127 5.68 10.00 10.56
CA CYS A 127 6.11 8.60 10.45
C CYS A 127 5.56 7.67 11.54
N GLU A 128 4.77 8.18 12.48
CA GLU A 128 4.34 7.47 13.69
C GLU A 128 3.68 6.11 13.41
N ASP A 129 2.84 6.04 12.37
CA ASP A 129 2.11 4.83 12.00
C ASP A 129 2.75 4.04 10.84
N ALA A 130 3.83 4.56 10.25
CA ALA A 130 4.47 3.99 9.06
C ALA A 130 5.42 2.83 9.41
N ASN A 131 5.40 1.75 8.63
CA ASN A 131 6.28 0.59 8.82
C ASN A 131 7.39 0.51 7.77
N THR A 132 7.09 0.92 6.54
CA THR A 132 8.03 1.03 5.43
C THR A 132 7.84 2.36 4.72
N LEU A 133 8.94 3.09 4.57
CA LEU A 133 9.07 4.23 3.66
C LEU A 133 9.83 3.78 2.42
N SER A 134 9.23 3.89 1.24
CA SER A 134 9.93 3.59 -0.01
C SER A 134 9.98 4.80 -0.93
N TRP A 135 11.14 5.07 -1.51
CA TRP A 135 11.35 6.06 -2.56
C TRP A 135 11.71 5.33 -3.85
N ASP A 136 11.13 5.73 -4.98
CA ASP A 136 11.52 5.22 -6.28
C ASP A 136 11.77 6.36 -7.27
N TYR A 137 12.90 6.29 -7.96
CA TYR A 137 13.21 7.14 -9.10
C TYR A 137 12.81 6.44 -10.39
N HIS A 138 11.77 6.93 -11.06
CA HIS A 138 11.30 6.36 -12.32
C HIS A 138 10.70 7.39 -13.27
N ASP A 139 10.57 6.96 -14.52
CA ASP A 139 9.93 7.71 -15.59
C ASP A 139 8.42 7.74 -15.39
N TRP A 140 7.84 8.92 -15.22
CA TRP A 140 6.39 9.15 -15.19
C TRP A 140 5.85 9.54 -16.57
N GLY A 141 6.66 9.42 -17.62
CA GLY A 141 6.35 9.94 -18.92
C GLY A 141 5.33 9.18 -19.75
N GLY A 142 5.08 7.93 -19.40
CA GLY A 142 4.04 7.10 -19.99
C GLY A 142 2.64 7.46 -19.49
N ASP A 143 1.63 6.83 -20.11
CA ASP A 143 0.22 7.01 -19.73
C ASP A 143 -0.17 6.21 -18.48
N MET A 144 0.77 5.48 -17.91
CA MET A 144 0.51 4.50 -16.85
C MET A 144 0.88 5.04 -15.48
N TYR A 145 -0.03 4.90 -14.52
CA TYR A 145 0.09 5.52 -13.20
C TYR A 145 0.05 4.47 -12.09
N VAL A 146 1.18 4.24 -11.42
CA VAL A 146 1.28 3.19 -10.38
C VAL A 146 1.34 3.79 -8.99
N LYS A 147 0.31 3.50 -8.21
CA LYS A 147 0.08 4.11 -6.90
C LYS A 147 0.28 3.18 -5.74
N THR A 148 0.50 1.89 -6.00
CA THR A 148 0.76 0.92 -4.95
C THR A 148 1.93 0.02 -5.28
N ARG A 149 2.55 -0.52 -4.23
CA ARG A 149 3.68 -1.43 -4.29
C ARG A 149 3.41 -2.64 -3.42
N ILE A 150 3.81 -3.82 -3.88
CA ILE A 150 3.62 -5.07 -3.13
C ILE A 150 4.74 -5.31 -2.10
N ASN A 151 5.83 -4.54 -2.12
CA ASN A 151 6.97 -4.72 -1.22
C ASN A 151 6.70 -4.49 0.28
N ALA A 152 5.55 -3.89 0.61
CA ALA A 152 5.09 -3.67 1.98
C ALA A 152 4.09 -4.73 2.48
N TRP A 153 3.78 -5.74 1.64
CA TRP A 153 2.90 -6.84 2.04
C TRP A 153 3.64 -7.92 2.85
N PRO A 154 2.98 -8.54 3.84
CA PRO A 154 1.63 -8.23 4.35
C PRO A 154 1.59 -7.13 5.41
N GLN A 155 2.74 -6.58 5.85
CA GLN A 155 2.83 -5.69 7.03
C GLN A 155 1.88 -4.50 6.97
N ARG A 156 1.62 -3.93 5.79
CA ARG A 156 0.69 -2.80 5.61
C ARG A 156 -0.75 -3.06 6.10
N LEU A 157 -1.14 -4.32 6.26
CA LEU A 157 -2.50 -4.69 6.64
C LEU A 157 -2.72 -4.79 8.15
N GLY A 158 -1.70 -4.54 8.98
CA GLY A 158 -1.82 -4.72 10.43
C GLY A 158 -2.98 -3.90 11.01
N GLY A 159 -3.89 -4.56 11.73
CA GLY A 159 -5.08 -3.93 12.30
C GLY A 159 -6.17 -3.52 11.30
N ARG A 160 -5.97 -3.74 9.99
CA ARG A 160 -6.95 -3.39 8.95
C ARG A 160 -7.99 -4.49 8.76
N LYS A 161 -9.18 -4.11 8.29
CA LYS A 161 -10.18 -5.06 7.81
C LYS A 161 -9.86 -5.44 6.37
N VAL A 162 -9.93 -6.72 6.06
CA VAL A 162 -9.64 -7.27 4.74
C VAL A 162 -10.79 -8.15 4.31
N GLU A 163 -11.40 -7.81 3.17
CA GLU A 163 -12.35 -8.69 2.52
C GLU A 163 -11.60 -9.60 1.54
N MET A 164 -11.65 -10.91 1.77
CA MET A 164 -10.88 -11.89 1.00
C MET A 164 -11.79 -12.82 0.22
N ALA A 165 -11.53 -12.94 -1.07
CA ALA A 165 -12.16 -13.95 -1.93
C ALA A 165 -11.09 -14.83 -2.58
N PHE A 166 -11.48 -16.02 -3.01
CA PHE A 166 -10.61 -16.88 -3.80
C PHE A 166 -11.40 -17.70 -4.83
N GLY A 167 -10.75 -18.07 -5.92
CA GLY A 167 -11.32 -18.92 -6.96
C GLY A 167 -11.39 -20.40 -6.53
N PRO A 168 -12.31 -21.21 -7.09
CA PRO A 168 -12.36 -22.64 -6.81
C PRO A 168 -11.02 -23.33 -7.14
N GLY A 169 -10.53 -24.19 -6.23
CA GLY A 169 -9.26 -24.90 -6.42
C GLY A 169 -8.02 -24.14 -5.95
N PHE A 170 -8.18 -22.98 -5.33
CA PHE A 170 -7.10 -22.16 -4.75
C PHE A 170 -7.20 -22.05 -3.22
N GLU A 171 -7.94 -22.96 -2.57
CA GLU A 171 -8.20 -22.95 -1.12
C GLU A 171 -6.89 -22.99 -0.30
N GLU A 172 -5.92 -23.80 -0.73
CA GLU A 172 -4.63 -23.94 -0.05
C GLU A 172 -3.79 -22.66 -0.15
N ASP A 173 -3.64 -22.12 -1.36
CA ASP A 173 -2.93 -20.87 -1.62
C ASP A 173 -3.57 -19.68 -0.89
N ALA A 174 -4.90 -19.60 -0.93
CA ALA A 174 -5.68 -18.62 -0.18
C ALA A 174 -5.50 -18.76 1.34
N GLY A 175 -5.48 -19.99 1.86
CA GLY A 175 -5.23 -20.27 3.28
C GLY A 175 -3.87 -19.75 3.74
N ARG A 176 -2.82 -19.98 2.94
CA ARG A 176 -1.46 -19.51 3.27
C ARG A 176 -1.35 -17.99 3.30
N ILE A 177 -2.00 -17.31 2.36
CA ILE A 177 -2.05 -15.83 2.35
C ILE A 177 -2.84 -15.30 3.54
N ARG A 178 -3.96 -15.94 3.87
CA ARG A 178 -4.76 -15.60 5.04
C ARG A 178 -3.94 -15.71 6.33
N GLU A 179 -3.25 -16.83 6.54
CA GLU A 179 -2.41 -17.04 7.72
C GLU A 179 -1.37 -15.91 7.87
N ALA A 180 -0.67 -15.55 6.79
CA ALA A 180 0.32 -14.47 6.81
C ALA A 180 -0.28 -13.09 7.13
N VAL A 181 -1.52 -12.84 6.72
CA VAL A 181 -2.23 -11.58 6.95
C VAL A 181 -2.86 -11.53 8.36
N GLU A 182 -3.36 -12.66 8.88
CA GLU A 182 -3.85 -12.75 10.26
C GLU A 182 -2.70 -12.66 11.27
N GLU A 183 -1.51 -13.20 10.95
CA GLU A 183 -0.32 -13.13 11.81
C GLU A 183 0.11 -11.68 12.11
N ILE A 184 -0.06 -10.77 11.15
CA ILE A 184 0.22 -9.34 11.33
C ILE A 184 -0.96 -8.56 11.95
N GLY A 185 -2.03 -9.26 12.34
CA GLY A 185 -3.16 -8.70 13.09
C GLY A 185 -4.26 -8.07 12.25
N ALA A 186 -4.37 -8.42 10.95
CA ALA A 186 -5.51 -8.00 10.14
C ALA A 186 -6.76 -8.84 10.46
N TYR A 187 -7.94 -8.25 10.21
CA TYR A 187 -9.24 -8.92 10.39
C TYR A 187 -9.80 -9.36 9.04
N ILE A 188 -9.74 -10.65 8.76
CA ILE A 188 -10.22 -11.21 7.49
C ILE A 188 -11.71 -11.55 7.58
N ALA A 189 -12.46 -11.10 6.57
CA ALA A 189 -13.81 -11.55 6.28
C ALA A 189 -13.82 -12.20 4.89
N GLU A 190 -14.23 -13.47 4.81
CA GLU A 190 -14.35 -14.15 3.52
C GLU A 190 -15.60 -13.71 2.75
N SER A 191 -15.47 -13.57 1.44
CA SER A 191 -16.59 -13.33 0.54
C SER A 191 -16.37 -14.00 -0.83
N ASN A 192 -17.32 -13.81 -1.75
CA ASN A 192 -17.17 -14.25 -3.13
C ASN A 192 -16.59 -13.13 -3.99
N ILE A 193 -15.88 -13.49 -5.05
CA ILE A 193 -15.25 -12.52 -5.98
C ILE A 193 -16.25 -11.50 -6.56
N GLU A 194 -17.46 -11.96 -6.89
CA GLU A 194 -18.55 -11.12 -7.41
C GLU A 194 -19.09 -10.12 -6.37
N SER A 195 -18.91 -10.41 -5.07
CA SER A 195 -19.43 -9.60 -3.97
C SER A 195 -18.36 -8.76 -3.27
N LEU A 196 -17.09 -8.84 -3.68
CA LEU A 196 -16.03 -7.99 -3.13
C LEU A 196 -16.47 -6.53 -3.24
N ASP A 197 -16.62 -5.87 -2.09
CA ASP A 197 -17.09 -4.50 -2.03
C ASP A 197 -15.93 -3.56 -2.35
N MET A 198 -15.89 -3.10 -3.59
CA MET A 198 -14.84 -2.21 -4.07
C MET A 198 -15.08 -0.73 -3.69
N GLU A 199 -16.27 -0.40 -3.17
CA GLU A 199 -16.65 0.95 -2.78
C GLU A 199 -16.41 1.22 -1.29
N ASP A 200 -16.40 0.18 -0.44
CA ASP A 200 -16.09 0.31 0.99
C ASP A 200 -14.59 0.58 1.22
N LEU A 201 -14.22 1.85 1.36
CA LEU A 201 -12.83 2.27 1.58
C LEU A 201 -12.34 2.06 3.02
N GLU A 202 -13.14 1.51 3.94
CA GLU A 202 -12.67 1.11 5.27
C GLU A 202 -12.01 -0.28 5.26
N LYS A 203 -12.11 -1.02 4.14
CA LYS A 203 -11.55 -2.36 3.99
C LYS A 203 -10.68 -2.47 2.75
N ASP A 204 -9.54 -3.14 2.91
CA ASP A 204 -8.79 -3.66 1.78
C ASP A 204 -9.48 -4.91 1.22
N ALA A 205 -9.18 -5.22 -0.04
CA ALA A 205 -9.62 -6.45 -0.68
C ALA A 205 -8.43 -7.34 -1.03
N LEU A 206 -8.66 -8.64 -1.08
CA LEU A 206 -7.67 -9.62 -1.48
C LEU A 206 -8.33 -10.69 -2.34
N PHE A 207 -7.72 -11.00 -3.48
CA PHE A 207 -8.17 -12.10 -4.32
C PHE A 207 -7.02 -13.02 -4.73
N VAL A 208 -7.24 -14.34 -4.56
CA VAL A 208 -6.33 -15.39 -5.03
C VAL A 208 -7.09 -16.31 -5.99
N GLY A 209 -6.62 -16.47 -7.23
CA GLY A 209 -7.25 -17.44 -8.12
C GLY A 209 -6.91 -17.31 -9.59
N SER A 210 -7.82 -17.78 -10.44
CA SER A 210 -7.66 -17.65 -11.88
C SER A 210 -8.02 -16.24 -12.38
N TRP A 211 -7.46 -15.83 -13.52
CA TRP A 211 -7.94 -14.65 -14.24
C TRP A 211 -9.43 -14.77 -14.62
N GLU A 212 -9.89 -15.97 -14.98
CA GLU A 212 -11.30 -16.21 -15.34
C GLU A 212 -12.24 -15.89 -14.17
N ASP A 213 -11.84 -16.22 -12.94
CA ASP A 213 -12.61 -15.90 -11.74
C ASP A 213 -12.52 -14.42 -11.37
N ALA A 214 -11.31 -13.84 -11.39
CA ALA A 214 -11.10 -12.41 -11.12
C ALA A 214 -11.94 -11.51 -12.04
N ASN A 215 -12.05 -11.86 -13.32
CA ASN A 215 -12.79 -11.12 -14.33
C ASN A 215 -14.32 -11.14 -14.14
N LYS A 216 -14.84 -11.88 -13.14
CA LYS A 216 -16.27 -11.84 -12.76
C LYS A 216 -16.62 -10.60 -11.93
N ASN A 217 -15.62 -9.96 -11.30
CA ASN A 217 -15.81 -8.70 -10.61
C ASN A 217 -15.68 -7.51 -11.58
N GLU A 218 -16.69 -6.64 -11.62
CA GLU A 218 -16.74 -5.53 -12.59
C GLU A 218 -15.60 -4.52 -12.41
N PHE A 219 -15.19 -4.23 -11.17
CA PHE A 219 -14.07 -3.32 -10.90
C PHE A 219 -12.75 -3.89 -11.41
N ILE A 220 -12.46 -5.17 -11.12
CA ILE A 220 -11.23 -5.83 -11.59
C ILE A 220 -11.23 -5.88 -13.12
N LYS A 221 -12.36 -6.24 -13.73
CA LYS A 221 -12.51 -6.23 -15.18
C LYS A 221 -12.23 -4.84 -15.78
N ASP A 222 -12.86 -3.79 -15.29
CA ASP A 222 -12.66 -2.42 -15.77
C ASP A 222 -11.22 -1.94 -15.58
N ALA A 223 -10.58 -2.31 -14.47
CA ALA A 223 -9.17 -2.01 -14.21
C ALA A 223 -8.24 -2.62 -15.28
N PHE A 224 -8.47 -3.87 -15.68
CA PHE A 224 -7.71 -4.52 -16.74
C PHE A 224 -8.03 -3.99 -18.14
N GLU A 225 -9.28 -3.63 -18.43
CA GLU A 225 -9.68 -2.96 -19.68
C GLU A 225 -9.05 -1.56 -19.78
N ASN A 226 -8.90 -0.86 -18.66
CA ASN A 226 -8.30 0.47 -18.53
C ASN A 226 -6.90 0.44 -17.90
N ARG A 227 -6.11 -0.61 -18.18
CA ARG A 227 -4.85 -0.94 -17.49
C ARG A 227 -3.91 0.25 -17.19
N GLY A 228 -3.80 1.23 -18.09
CA GLY A 228 -2.94 2.39 -17.87
C GLY A 228 -3.38 3.27 -16.71
N LYS A 229 -4.70 3.48 -16.55
CA LYS A 229 -5.25 4.21 -15.41
C LYS A 229 -5.14 3.43 -14.11
N ALA A 230 -5.23 2.10 -14.19
CA ALA A 230 -5.15 1.21 -13.04
C ALA A 230 -3.71 0.87 -12.62
N GLY A 231 -2.69 1.29 -13.40
CA GLY A 231 -1.29 0.94 -13.14
C GLY A 231 -1.00 -0.55 -13.37
N ILE A 232 -1.70 -1.20 -14.29
CA ILE A 232 -1.57 -2.63 -14.59
C ILE A 232 -0.72 -2.81 -15.86
N TYR A 233 0.43 -3.46 -15.72
CA TYR A 233 1.41 -3.70 -16.79
C TYR A 233 1.39 -5.15 -17.30
N SER A 234 0.28 -5.85 -17.09
CA SER A 234 0.13 -7.24 -17.49
C SER A 234 -1.32 -7.57 -17.81
N ILE A 235 -1.57 -8.38 -18.84
CA ILE A 235 -2.91 -8.89 -19.14
C ILE A 235 -2.87 -10.38 -19.45
N PHE A 236 -4.01 -11.04 -19.34
CA PHE A 236 -4.21 -12.42 -19.76
C PHE A 236 -5.04 -12.45 -21.04
N ASN A 237 -4.60 -13.23 -22.03
CA ASN A 237 -5.37 -13.49 -23.24
C ASN A 237 -5.15 -14.93 -23.74
N GLU A 238 -5.61 -15.22 -24.95
CA GLU A 238 -5.48 -16.52 -25.62
C GLU A 238 -4.03 -17.04 -25.77
N LYS A 239 -3.02 -16.15 -25.72
CA LYS A 239 -1.60 -16.51 -25.74
C LYS A 239 -1.00 -16.74 -24.35
N GLY A 240 -1.77 -16.49 -23.29
CA GLY A 240 -1.33 -16.54 -21.90
C GLY A 240 -1.12 -15.16 -21.29
N LEU A 241 -0.06 -14.99 -20.51
CA LEU A 241 0.31 -13.74 -19.83
C LEU A 241 1.13 -12.86 -20.77
N ILE A 242 0.67 -11.63 -20.99
CA ILE A 242 1.37 -10.59 -21.73
C ILE A 242 1.88 -9.55 -20.74
N LEU A 243 3.16 -9.19 -20.82
CA LEU A 243 3.78 -8.15 -20.00
C LEU A 243 4.05 -6.90 -20.84
N TYR A 244 3.92 -5.75 -20.21
CA TYR A 244 4.19 -4.43 -20.81
C TYR A 244 5.38 -3.75 -20.13
N ASP A 245 6.12 -2.96 -20.89
CA ASP A 245 7.15 -2.06 -20.35
C ASP A 245 6.54 -0.71 -19.89
N ASN A 246 7.39 0.16 -19.37
CA ASN A 246 7.01 1.50 -18.88
C ASN A 246 6.37 2.39 -19.96
N ASN A 247 6.60 2.08 -21.24
CA ASN A 247 6.03 2.79 -22.39
C ASN A 247 4.69 2.19 -22.85
N GLY A 248 4.18 1.16 -22.15
CA GLY A 248 2.99 0.43 -22.54
C GLY A 248 3.16 -0.48 -23.75
N GLN A 249 4.40 -0.78 -24.14
CA GLN A 249 4.73 -1.71 -25.22
C GLN A 249 4.88 -3.14 -24.69
N VAL A 250 4.54 -4.14 -25.50
CA VAL A 250 4.70 -5.55 -25.09
C VAL A 250 6.19 -5.85 -24.92
N SER A 251 6.57 -6.29 -23.72
CA SER A 251 7.94 -6.62 -23.36
C SER A 251 8.21 -8.12 -23.35
N ALA A 252 7.20 -8.92 -22.97
CA ALA A 252 7.29 -10.38 -22.95
C ALA A 252 5.92 -11.04 -23.10
N THR A 253 5.92 -12.33 -23.40
CA THR A 253 4.72 -13.18 -23.46
C THR A 253 5.08 -14.56 -22.93
N SER A 254 4.24 -15.10 -22.05
CA SER A 254 4.40 -16.44 -21.47
C SER A 254 3.12 -17.23 -21.61
N GLY A 255 3.19 -18.48 -22.07
CA GLY A 255 2.01 -19.33 -22.25
C GLY A 255 1.30 -19.59 -20.92
N LYS A 256 2.09 -19.76 -19.85
CA LYS A 256 1.61 -19.85 -18.47
C LYS A 256 2.20 -18.73 -17.63
N GLY A 257 1.41 -18.15 -16.75
CA GLY A 257 1.91 -17.18 -15.80
C GLY A 257 0.89 -16.78 -14.75
N ALA A 258 1.40 -16.09 -13.75
CA ALA A 258 0.63 -15.42 -12.71
C ALA A 258 1.23 -14.05 -12.43
N ILE A 259 0.46 -13.21 -11.75
CA ILE A 259 0.91 -11.90 -11.28
C ILE A 259 0.55 -11.73 -9.82
N VAL A 260 1.36 -10.91 -9.13
CA VAL A 260 0.98 -10.28 -7.88
C VAL A 260 0.96 -8.78 -8.14
N ALA A 261 -0.22 -8.17 -8.06
CA ALA A 261 -0.40 -6.75 -8.30
C ALA A 261 -1.31 -6.15 -7.23
N SER A 262 -1.04 -4.90 -6.87
CA SER A 262 -1.89 -4.12 -5.99
C SER A 262 -2.42 -2.92 -6.77
N MET A 263 -3.63 -2.46 -6.45
CA MET A 263 -4.21 -1.22 -6.97
C MET A 263 -5.07 -0.53 -5.91
N GLN A 264 -5.12 0.80 -5.91
CA GLN A 264 -6.04 1.54 -5.05
C GLN A 264 -7.49 1.28 -5.48
N LYS A 265 -8.40 1.13 -4.50
CA LYS A 265 -9.84 1.00 -4.76
C LYS A 265 -10.44 2.32 -5.28
N SER A 266 -9.88 3.44 -4.83
CA SER A 266 -10.25 4.78 -5.29
C SER A 266 -9.05 5.71 -5.23
N TYR A 267 -9.03 6.73 -6.09
CA TYR A 267 -7.95 7.72 -6.15
C TYR A 267 -7.75 8.40 -4.79
N GLY A 268 -6.52 8.39 -4.29
CA GLY A 268 -6.15 9.00 -3.01
C GLY A 268 -6.62 8.23 -1.77
N SER A 269 -7.17 7.03 -1.93
CA SER A 269 -7.50 6.14 -0.82
C SER A 269 -6.31 5.25 -0.44
N GLU A 270 -6.16 4.94 0.85
CA GLU A 270 -5.24 3.90 1.33
C GLU A 270 -5.79 2.49 1.11
N ALA A 271 -7.11 2.35 0.92
CA ALA A 271 -7.74 1.08 0.65
C ALA A 271 -7.36 0.58 -0.74
N SER A 272 -6.85 -0.65 -0.79
CA SER A 272 -6.34 -1.28 -1.99
C SER A 272 -6.94 -2.66 -2.19
N ILE A 273 -6.76 -3.22 -3.38
CA ILE A 273 -6.92 -4.63 -3.64
C ILE A 273 -5.59 -5.26 -4.02
N LEU A 274 -5.25 -6.37 -3.38
CA LEU A 274 -4.17 -7.26 -3.82
C LEU A 274 -4.76 -8.39 -4.67
N LEU A 275 -4.21 -8.58 -5.85
CA LEU A 275 -4.54 -9.66 -6.77
C LEU A 275 -3.35 -10.61 -6.87
N ILE A 276 -3.59 -11.89 -6.60
CA ILE A 276 -2.68 -12.99 -6.89
C ILE A 276 -3.39 -13.89 -7.89
N ILE A 277 -3.18 -13.61 -9.17
CA ILE A 277 -3.99 -14.21 -10.24
C ILE A 277 -3.16 -14.80 -11.36
N GLY A 278 -3.65 -15.87 -11.98
CA GLY A 278 -2.94 -16.53 -13.07
C GLY A 278 -3.85 -17.29 -14.04
N ASN A 279 -3.25 -17.82 -15.10
CA ASN A 279 -3.91 -18.73 -16.03
C ASN A 279 -3.51 -20.21 -15.84
N ASP A 280 -2.66 -20.48 -14.85
CA ASP A 280 -2.19 -21.82 -14.48
C ASP A 280 -2.01 -21.86 -12.95
N SER A 281 -2.57 -22.87 -12.29
CA SER A 281 -2.56 -22.95 -10.81
C SER A 281 -1.15 -23.08 -10.24
N GLY A 282 -0.25 -23.80 -10.92
CA GLY A 282 1.14 -23.91 -10.49
C GLY A 282 1.91 -22.59 -10.60
N MET A 283 1.48 -21.66 -11.46
CA MET A 283 2.04 -20.31 -11.51
C MET A 283 1.50 -19.43 -10.37
N VAL A 284 0.23 -19.59 -10.00
CA VAL A 284 -0.36 -18.89 -8.84
C VAL A 284 0.32 -19.33 -7.54
N GLU A 285 0.53 -20.62 -7.35
CA GLU A 285 1.26 -21.15 -6.19
C GLU A 285 2.67 -20.54 -6.10
N LYS A 286 3.39 -20.45 -7.23
CA LYS A 286 4.70 -19.78 -7.28
C LYS A 286 4.62 -18.28 -6.97
N ALA A 287 3.56 -17.60 -7.40
CA ALA A 287 3.33 -16.19 -7.07
C ALA A 287 3.07 -16.00 -5.57
N VAL A 288 2.28 -16.88 -4.94
CA VAL A 288 2.10 -16.94 -3.49
C VAL A 288 3.42 -17.17 -2.78
N ASN A 289 4.22 -18.14 -3.24
CA ASN A 289 5.55 -18.42 -2.68
C ASN A 289 6.48 -17.19 -2.76
N ALA A 290 6.52 -16.50 -3.90
CA ALA A 290 7.35 -15.32 -4.08
C ALA A 290 6.92 -14.15 -3.17
N LEU A 291 5.61 -13.95 -3.00
CA LEU A 291 5.08 -12.94 -2.10
C LEU A 291 5.42 -13.25 -0.63
N LEU A 292 5.20 -14.49 -0.19
CA LEU A 292 5.44 -14.92 1.19
C LEU A 292 6.93 -14.98 1.57
N ASP A 293 7.81 -15.29 0.62
CA ASP A 293 9.27 -15.23 0.82
C ASP A 293 9.75 -13.79 1.11
N GLY A 294 9.06 -12.77 0.58
CA GLY A 294 9.37 -11.35 0.77
C GLY A 294 10.65 -10.87 0.05
N GLY A 295 11.69 -11.71 0.00
CA GLY A 295 12.94 -11.42 -0.70
C GLY A 295 12.72 -11.22 -2.21
N SER A 296 11.88 -12.07 -2.79
CA SER A 296 11.49 -12.02 -4.21
C SER A 296 10.63 -10.80 -4.60
N VAL A 297 10.14 -10.02 -3.63
CA VAL A 297 9.30 -8.83 -3.86
C VAL A 297 9.85 -7.57 -3.21
N LYS A 298 11.09 -7.60 -2.69
CA LYS A 298 11.67 -6.57 -1.83
C LYS A 298 11.60 -5.13 -2.38
N GLY A 299 11.72 -4.97 -3.69
CA GLY A 299 11.56 -3.67 -4.37
C GLY A 299 10.28 -3.57 -5.18
N ALA A 300 9.52 -4.65 -5.33
CA ALA A 300 8.53 -4.79 -6.38
C ALA A 300 7.35 -3.83 -6.22
N PHE A 301 6.93 -3.25 -7.34
CA PHE A 301 5.63 -2.62 -7.47
C PHE A 301 4.55 -3.67 -7.69
N GLY A 302 4.76 -4.52 -8.71
CA GLY A 302 4.17 -5.83 -8.86
C GLY A 302 5.20 -6.85 -9.33
N ILE A 303 4.81 -8.13 -9.38
CA ILE A 303 5.60 -9.17 -10.03
C ILE A 303 4.76 -9.94 -11.03
N ALA A 304 5.42 -10.46 -12.06
CA ALA A 304 4.93 -11.55 -12.87
C ALA A 304 5.78 -12.79 -12.62
N VAL A 305 5.12 -13.93 -12.56
CA VAL A 305 5.74 -15.25 -12.49
C VAL A 305 5.46 -15.95 -13.81
N THR A 306 6.53 -16.27 -14.53
CA THR A 306 6.48 -16.95 -15.82
C THR A 306 7.23 -18.28 -15.74
N GLU A 307 7.26 -19.00 -16.86
CA GLU A 307 8.06 -20.22 -16.98
C GLU A 307 9.57 -19.95 -16.89
N GLU A 308 9.99 -18.70 -17.10
CA GLU A 308 11.40 -18.26 -17.02
C GLU A 308 11.80 -17.78 -15.62
N GLY A 309 10.82 -17.49 -14.75
CA GLY A 309 11.05 -17.07 -13.37
C GLY A 309 10.17 -15.90 -12.93
N VAL A 310 10.58 -15.26 -11.83
CA VAL A 310 9.93 -14.05 -11.30
C VAL A 310 10.57 -12.83 -11.94
N CYS A 311 9.75 -11.89 -12.43
CA CYS A 311 10.22 -10.60 -12.91
C CYS A 311 9.40 -9.46 -12.30
N TYR A 312 10.06 -8.34 -12.04
CA TYR A 312 9.37 -7.15 -11.57
C TYR A 312 8.60 -6.53 -12.72
N VAL A 313 7.39 -6.12 -12.39
CA VAL A 313 6.47 -5.43 -13.26
C VAL A 313 6.20 -4.07 -12.60
N PRO A 314 6.23 -2.97 -13.37
CA PRO A 314 5.90 -1.66 -12.84
C PRO A 314 4.56 -1.61 -12.14
#